data_AF-A0A946N4S2-F1
#
_entry.id   AF-A0A946N4S2-F1
#
_cell.length_a   1.000
_cell.length_b   1.000
_cell.length_c   1.000
_cell.angle_alpha   90.00
_cell.angle_beta   90.00
_cell.angle_gamma   90.00
#
_symmetry.space_group_name_H-M   'P 1'
#
loop_
_entity.id
_entity.type
_entity.pdbx_description
1 polymer ?
#
loop_
_entity_poly.entity_id
_entity_poly.type
_entity_poly.pdbx_seq_one_letter_code
_entity_poly.pdbx_strand_id
1 'polypeptide(L)'
;MFGRRWKNQEWVPWYRRKDYKGNLTEAEKRELDAFRLQDNHPATRFEDLPGEVQGYIIALELQVYDFKQEKALDRPIFASIAGAIIIFLTYKGLIFAGSFYYFFGTLLLTLPWYFYSREWKKNADAFRFAPEDPPNLYDEGIQTEWELTYITERKLGKREMEPPN
;
A
#
# COMPACT_ATOMS: atom_id res chain seq x y z
N MET A 1 -16.84 -8.00 21.13
CA MET A 1 -15.51 -7.36 21.17
C MET A 1 -14.53 -8.24 20.40
N PHE A 2 -14.28 -7.95 19.11
CA PHE A 2 -13.27 -8.66 18.32
C PHE A 2 -12.38 -7.61 17.63
N GLY A 3 -11.46 -7.05 18.39
CA GLY A 3 -10.51 -6.04 17.95
C GLY A 3 -9.13 -6.67 17.75
N ARG A 4 -8.82 -6.92 16.48
CA ARG A 4 -7.55 -7.38 15.89
C ARG A 4 -6.30 -7.04 16.71
N ARG A 5 -5.68 -8.08 17.25
CA ARG A 5 -4.31 -8.11 17.75
C ARG A 5 -3.36 -8.31 16.57
N TRP A 6 -3.13 -7.28 15.75
CA TRP A 6 -1.98 -7.25 14.82
C TRP A 6 -0.91 -6.39 15.48
N LYS A 7 -0.37 -6.92 16.59
CA LYS A 7 0.75 -6.33 17.30
C LYS A 7 2.00 -7.04 16.77
N ASN A 8 2.88 -6.29 16.13
CA ASN A 8 4.29 -6.61 15.95
C ASN A 8 4.54 -7.92 15.16
N GLN A 9 4.21 -7.95 13.87
CA GLN A 9 4.98 -8.85 13.00
C GLN A 9 6.35 -8.19 12.85
N GLU A 10 7.39 -8.82 13.41
CA GLU A 10 8.76 -8.52 13.05
C GLU A 10 8.85 -8.53 11.51
N TRP A 11 9.38 -7.45 10.96
CA TRP A 11 9.52 -7.33 9.52
C TRP A 11 10.44 -8.43 9.01
N VAL A 12 10.01 -9.06 7.92
CA VAL A 12 10.78 -10.08 7.21
C VAL A 12 10.75 -9.78 5.72
N PRO A 13 11.86 -10.05 5.00
CA PRO A 13 11.92 -9.93 3.54
C PRO A 13 10.74 -10.61 2.83
N TRP A 14 10.30 -10.06 1.69
CA TRP A 14 9.17 -10.58 0.90
C TRP A 14 9.20 -12.10 0.65
N TYR A 15 10.36 -12.69 0.40
CA TYR A 15 10.54 -14.14 0.17
C TYR A 15 10.54 -15.00 1.47
N ARG A 16 10.60 -14.35 2.64
CA ARG A 16 10.51 -14.96 3.98
C ARG A 16 9.13 -14.79 4.62
N ARG A 17 8.24 -13.98 4.03
CA ARG A 17 6.89 -13.77 4.56
C ARG A 17 6.06 -15.06 4.52
N LYS A 18 5.16 -15.21 5.50
CA LYS A 18 4.29 -16.40 5.62
C LYS A 18 3.28 -16.53 4.47
N ASP A 19 2.98 -15.43 3.78
CA ASP A 19 2.08 -15.36 2.64
C ASP A 19 2.83 -15.48 1.29
N TYR A 20 4.14 -15.72 1.31
CA TYR A 20 4.92 -15.95 0.09
C TYR A 20 4.47 -17.23 -0.63
N LYS A 21 4.02 -17.09 -1.87
CA LYS A 21 3.53 -18.19 -2.72
C LYS A 21 4.49 -18.59 -3.85
N GLY A 22 5.69 -18.00 -3.90
CA GLY A 22 6.64 -18.28 -4.98
C GLY A 22 7.37 -19.61 -4.79
N ASN A 23 8.15 -20.00 -5.80
CA ASN A 23 8.80 -21.30 -5.91
C ASN A 23 10.28 -21.31 -5.47
N LEU A 24 10.71 -20.33 -4.67
CA LEU A 24 12.09 -20.29 -4.17
C LEU A 24 12.35 -21.40 -3.14
N THR A 25 13.42 -22.14 -3.37
CA THR A 25 13.96 -23.14 -2.45
C THR A 25 14.60 -22.46 -1.23
N GLU A 26 14.75 -23.18 -0.11
CA GLU A 26 15.41 -22.62 1.08
C GLU A 26 16.88 -22.25 0.83
N ALA A 27 17.55 -22.90 -0.12
CA ALA A 27 18.90 -22.53 -0.54
C ALA A 27 18.91 -21.15 -1.23
N GLU A 28 18.00 -20.93 -2.17
CA GLU A 28 17.87 -19.63 -2.87
C GLU A 28 17.48 -18.51 -1.92
N LYS A 29 16.61 -18.77 -0.92
CA LYS A 29 16.27 -17.77 0.09
C LYS A 29 17.48 -17.38 0.96
N ARG A 30 18.33 -18.33 1.34
CA ARG A 30 19.57 -18.03 2.10
C ARG A 30 20.57 -17.24 1.26
N GLU A 31 20.62 -17.48 -0.03
CA GLU A 31 21.46 -16.71 -0.94
C GLU A 31 20.96 -15.28 -1.09
N LEU A 32 19.64 -15.07 -1.16
CA LEU A 32 19.07 -13.73 -1.10
C LEU A 32 19.38 -13.03 0.23
N ASP A 33 19.29 -13.75 1.35
CA ASP A 33 19.68 -13.20 2.65
C ASP A 33 21.14 -12.72 2.63
N ALA A 34 22.04 -13.50 2.02
CA ALA A 34 23.45 -13.14 1.88
C ALA A 34 23.66 -11.96 0.92
N PHE A 35 22.94 -11.91 -0.20
CA PHE A 35 22.96 -10.80 -1.15
C PHE A 35 22.55 -9.49 -0.47
N ARG A 36 21.49 -9.53 0.34
CA ARG A 36 20.95 -8.36 1.07
C ARG A 36 21.88 -7.86 2.17
N LEU A 37 22.68 -8.74 2.78
CA LEU A 37 23.65 -8.41 3.83
C LEU A 37 24.99 -7.87 3.26
N GLN A 38 25.14 -7.80 1.94
CA GLN A 38 26.35 -7.29 1.33
C GLN A 38 26.47 -5.78 1.56
N ASP A 39 27.64 -5.31 2.03
CA ASP A 39 27.90 -3.89 2.29
C ASP A 39 27.68 -3.01 1.05
N ASN A 40 27.97 -3.55 -0.14
CA ASN A 40 27.79 -2.89 -1.43
C ASN A 40 26.58 -3.44 -2.19
N HIS A 41 25.42 -3.54 -1.53
CA HIS A 41 24.20 -3.92 -2.22
C HIS A 41 23.86 -2.89 -3.32
N PRO A 42 23.51 -3.31 -4.56
CA PRO A 42 23.31 -2.39 -5.67
C PRO A 42 22.12 -1.44 -5.49
N ALA A 43 21.16 -1.78 -4.62
CA ALA A 43 20.19 -0.81 -4.13
C ALA A 43 20.86 0.13 -3.12
N THR A 44 21.20 1.34 -3.56
CA THR A 44 21.62 2.45 -2.71
C THR A 44 20.54 2.74 -1.67
N ARG A 45 20.92 2.85 -0.38
CA ARG A 45 19.96 3.22 0.67
C ARG A 45 19.45 4.63 0.39
N PHE A 46 18.22 4.91 0.81
CA PHE A 46 17.64 6.25 0.63
C PHE A 46 18.56 7.37 1.19
N GLU A 47 19.16 7.13 2.35
CA GLU A 47 20.09 8.07 3.02
C GLU A 47 21.37 8.36 2.22
N ASP A 48 21.81 7.40 1.40
CA ASP A 48 23.03 7.50 0.59
C ASP A 48 22.78 8.19 -0.77
N LEU A 49 21.51 8.47 -1.12
CA LEU A 49 21.16 9.17 -2.35
C LEU A 49 21.54 10.66 -2.27
N PRO A 50 21.90 11.31 -3.39
CA PRO A 50 22.05 12.77 -3.42
C PRO A 50 20.77 13.47 -2.95
N GLY A 51 20.92 14.58 -2.19
CA GLY A 51 19.77 15.27 -1.58
C GLY A 51 18.70 15.73 -2.59
N GLU A 52 19.09 16.06 -3.83
CA GLU A 52 18.15 16.39 -4.91
C GLU A 52 17.26 15.19 -5.28
N VAL A 53 17.85 13.99 -5.33
CA VAL A 53 17.13 12.74 -5.64
C VAL A 53 16.22 12.36 -4.47
N GLN A 54 16.70 12.49 -3.23
CA GLN A 54 15.88 12.28 -2.03
C GLN A 54 14.67 13.22 -2.03
N GLY A 55 14.88 14.51 -2.28
CA GLY A 55 13.82 15.51 -2.35
C GLY A 55 12.80 15.21 -3.46
N TYR A 56 13.26 14.73 -4.61
CA TYR A 56 12.38 14.32 -5.70
C TYR A 56 11.52 13.10 -5.34
N ILE A 57 12.11 12.08 -4.69
CA ILE A 57 11.38 10.89 -4.22
C ILE A 57 10.32 11.30 -3.19
N ILE A 58 10.69 12.13 -2.20
CA ILE A 58 9.75 12.64 -1.20
C ILE A 58 8.60 13.40 -1.86
N ALA A 59 8.92 14.25 -2.86
CA ALA A 59 7.90 14.99 -3.59
C ALA A 59 6.94 14.05 -4.35
N LEU A 60 7.45 12.99 -4.97
CA LEU A 60 6.62 11.97 -5.63
C LEU A 60 5.76 11.20 -4.62
N GLU A 61 6.30 10.84 -3.46
CA GLU A 61 5.57 10.15 -2.40
C GLU A 61 4.42 11.00 -1.87
N LEU A 62 4.66 12.31 -1.69
CA LEU A 62 3.62 13.27 -1.32
C LEU A 62 2.53 13.35 -2.41
N GLN A 63 2.90 13.44 -3.68
CA GLN A 63 1.94 13.46 -4.78
C GLN A 63 1.09 12.19 -4.84
N VAL A 64 1.69 11.02 -4.65
CA VAL A 64 0.96 9.75 -4.63
C VAL A 64 0.01 9.68 -3.43
N TYR A 65 0.44 10.19 -2.28
CA TYR A 65 -0.39 10.29 -1.09
C TYR A 65 -1.60 11.19 -1.33
N ASP A 66 -1.37 12.40 -1.83
CA ASP A 66 -2.42 13.38 -2.15
C ASP A 66 -3.42 12.78 -3.16
N PHE A 67 -2.92 12.13 -4.22
CA PHE A 67 -3.77 11.47 -5.22
C PHE A 67 -4.64 10.35 -4.62
N LYS A 68 -4.10 9.55 -3.70
CA LYS A 68 -4.87 8.51 -3.00
C LYS A 68 -5.95 9.12 -2.11
N GLN A 69 -5.68 10.27 -1.50
CA GLN A 69 -6.67 10.97 -0.67
C GLN A 69 -7.77 11.62 -1.50
N GLU A 70 -7.41 12.30 -2.58
CA GLU A 70 -8.36 12.93 -3.50
C GLU A 70 -9.31 11.87 -4.08
N LYS A 71 -8.78 10.75 -4.56
CA LYS A 71 -9.60 9.65 -5.06
C LYS A 71 -10.51 9.03 -3.99
N ALA A 72 -10.08 9.02 -2.73
CA ALA A 72 -10.90 8.55 -1.62
C ALA A 72 -12.00 9.55 -1.23
N LEU A 73 -11.82 10.85 -1.53
CA LEU A 73 -12.78 11.93 -1.29
C LEU A 73 -13.94 11.95 -2.28
N ASP A 74 -13.74 11.48 -3.52
CA ASP A 74 -14.79 11.49 -4.54
C ASP A 74 -16.08 10.80 -4.07
N ARG A 75 -15.94 9.58 -3.54
CA ARG A 75 -17.07 8.74 -3.09
C ARG A 75 -17.94 9.41 -2.02
N PRO A 76 -17.39 9.91 -0.89
CA PRO A 76 -18.22 10.58 0.12
C PRO A 76 -18.83 11.89 -0.38
N ILE A 77 -18.16 12.63 -1.26
CA ILE A 77 -18.71 13.86 -1.84
C ILE A 77 -19.94 13.53 -2.70
N PHE A 78 -19.81 12.64 -3.67
CA PHE A 78 -20.94 12.27 -4.55
C PHE A 78 -22.10 11.66 -3.77
N ALA A 79 -21.82 10.80 -2.78
CA ALA A 79 -22.84 10.21 -1.93
C ALA A 79 -23.55 11.26 -1.05
N SER A 80 -22.82 12.26 -0.55
CA SER A 80 -23.38 13.38 0.22
C SER A 80 -24.28 14.25 -0.65
N ILE A 81 -23.86 14.57 -1.89
CA ILE A 81 -24.67 15.32 -2.85
C ILE A 81 -25.97 14.56 -3.15
N ALA A 82 -25.87 13.25 -3.43
CA ALA A 82 -27.05 12.42 -3.68
C ALA A 82 -27.99 12.36 -2.46
N GLY A 83 -27.44 12.18 -1.25
CA GLY A 83 -28.21 12.20 0.00
C GLY A 83 -28.92 13.52 0.24
N ALA A 84 -28.25 14.65 0.00
CA ALA A 84 -28.82 15.99 0.13
C ALA A 84 -29.95 16.23 -0.88
N ILE A 85 -29.79 15.81 -2.13
CA ILE A 85 -30.84 15.90 -3.17
C ILE A 85 -32.07 15.08 -2.74
N ILE A 86 -31.87 13.86 -2.25
CA ILE A 86 -32.97 12.99 -1.77
C ILE A 86 -33.74 13.68 -0.65
N ILE A 87 -33.05 14.19 0.37
CA ILE A 87 -33.68 14.92 1.48
C ILE A 87 -34.45 16.14 0.97
N PHE A 88 -33.86 16.91 0.05
CA PHE A 88 -34.49 18.11 -0.50
C PHE A 88 -35.77 17.78 -1.29
N LEU A 89 -35.74 16.74 -2.13
CA LEU A 89 -36.90 16.31 -2.91
C LEU A 89 -38.02 15.75 -2.03
N THR A 90 -37.68 15.01 -0.97
CA THR A 90 -38.64 14.56 0.03
C THR A 90 -39.24 15.74 0.81
N TYR A 91 -38.42 16.73 1.18
CA TYR A 91 -38.88 17.96 1.83
C TYR A 91 -39.84 18.76 0.96
N LYS A 92 -39.59 18.83 -0.36
CA LYS A 92 -40.49 19.48 -1.33
C LYS A 92 -41.75 18.66 -1.65
N GLY A 93 -41.90 17.45 -1.09
CA GLY A 93 -43.05 16.58 -1.35
C GLY A 93 -43.09 16.00 -2.77
N LEU A 94 -41.99 16.09 -3.51
CA LEU A 94 -41.89 15.58 -4.88
C LEU A 94 -41.72 14.05 -4.93
N ILE A 95 -41.25 13.45 -3.85
CA ILE A 95 -41.11 12.00 -3.68
C ILE A 95 -41.98 11.58 -2.51
N PHE A 96 -43.05 10.85 -2.80
CA PHE A 96 -44.02 10.40 -1.80
C PHE A 96 -43.54 9.12 -1.13
N ALA A 97 -42.77 9.27 -0.05
CA ALA A 97 -42.23 8.11 0.64
C ALA A 97 -41.83 8.36 2.11
N GLY A 98 -42.70 9.02 2.86
CA GLY A 98 -42.67 9.07 4.33
C GLY A 98 -41.29 9.31 4.98
N SER A 99 -41.07 8.76 6.18
CA SER A 99 -39.84 8.94 6.95
C SER A 99 -38.64 8.15 6.40
N PHE A 100 -38.85 7.20 5.48
CA PHE A 100 -37.82 6.30 4.99
C PHE A 100 -36.73 7.03 4.19
N TYR A 101 -37.11 8.00 3.35
CA TYR A 101 -36.16 8.71 2.49
C TYR A 101 -35.33 9.76 3.27
N TYR A 102 -35.87 10.31 4.35
CA TYR A 102 -35.07 11.11 5.29
C TYR A 102 -34.00 10.26 5.98
N PHE A 103 -34.36 9.06 6.43
CA PHE A 103 -33.40 8.11 7.00
C PHE A 103 -32.34 7.73 5.96
N PHE A 104 -32.74 7.37 4.74
CA PHE A 104 -31.83 6.97 3.68
C PHE A 104 -30.88 8.10 3.23
N GLY A 105 -31.40 9.32 3.08
CA GLY A 105 -30.58 10.49 2.76
C GLY A 105 -29.57 10.83 3.87
N THR A 106 -29.97 10.69 5.14
CA THR A 106 -29.06 10.88 6.29
C THR A 106 -27.98 9.80 6.33
N LEU A 107 -28.32 8.57 5.97
CA LEU A 107 -27.39 7.44 5.90
C LEU A 107 -26.35 7.65 4.78
N LEU A 108 -26.78 8.18 3.62
CA LEU A 108 -25.90 8.62 2.52
C LEU A 108 -24.98 9.78 2.92
N LEU A 109 -25.40 10.65 3.84
CA LEU A 109 -24.57 11.74 4.36
C LEU A 109 -23.57 11.30 5.44
N THR A 110 -23.71 10.11 6.04
CA THR A 110 -22.92 9.73 7.23
C THR A 110 -22.02 8.52 7.00
N LEU A 111 -22.53 7.45 6.37
CA LEU A 111 -21.75 6.24 6.14
C LEU A 111 -20.52 6.46 5.25
N PRO A 112 -20.58 7.21 4.15
CA PRO A 112 -19.42 7.40 3.30
C PRO A 112 -18.26 8.10 4.02
N TRP A 113 -18.56 9.06 4.91
CA TRP A 113 -17.55 9.73 5.73
C TRP A 113 -16.94 8.80 6.78
N TYR A 114 -17.73 7.87 7.33
CA TYR A 114 -17.20 6.84 8.22
C TYR A 114 -16.21 5.92 7.49
N PHE A 115 -16.54 5.47 6.27
CA PHE A 115 -15.61 4.66 5.46
C PHE A 115 -14.38 5.46 5.05
N TYR A 116 -14.56 6.70 4.61
CA TYR A 116 -13.47 7.61 4.30
C TYR A 116 -12.52 7.80 5.48
N SER A 117 -13.03 8.02 6.70
CA SER A 117 -12.19 8.15 7.89
C SER A 117 -11.34 6.89 8.15
N ARG A 118 -11.86 5.71 7.83
CA ARG A 118 -11.10 4.44 7.95
C ARG A 118 -10.07 4.30 6.83
N GLU A 119 -10.39 4.68 5.60
CA GLU A 119 -9.44 4.68 4.48
C GLU A 119 -8.33 5.71 4.70
N TRP A 120 -8.67 6.91 5.17
CA TRP A 120 -7.73 7.96 5.57
C TRP A 120 -6.72 7.45 6.59
N LYS A 121 -7.19 6.81 7.67
CA LYS A 121 -6.30 6.23 8.69
C LYS A 121 -5.36 5.18 8.09
N LYS A 122 -5.86 4.29 7.25
CA LYS A 122 -5.03 3.29 6.56
C LYS A 122 -3.97 3.93 5.65
N ASN A 123 -4.36 4.96 4.89
CA ASN A 123 -3.46 5.66 3.99
C ASN A 123 -2.40 6.46 4.77
N ALA A 124 -2.78 7.07 5.89
CA ALA A 124 -1.85 7.76 6.79
C ALA A 124 -0.89 6.79 7.49
N ASP A 125 -1.38 5.62 7.93
CA ASP A 125 -0.53 4.58 8.52
C ASP A 125 0.47 4.03 7.50
N ALA A 126 0.06 3.89 6.22
CA ALA A 126 0.95 3.48 5.14
C ALA A 126 1.96 4.55 4.71
N PHE A 127 1.67 5.83 4.97
CA PHE A 127 2.53 6.97 4.64
C PHE A 127 3.51 7.34 5.78
N ARG A 128 3.31 6.83 7.00
CA ARG A 128 4.20 7.14 8.11
C ARG A 128 5.62 6.61 7.83
N PHE A 129 6.51 7.52 7.47
CA PHE A 129 7.95 7.42 7.68
C PHE A 129 8.20 7.32 9.20
N ALA A 130 8.06 6.13 9.77
CA ALA A 130 8.50 5.89 11.13
C ALA A 130 10.02 5.69 11.08
N PRO A 131 10.83 6.57 11.70
CA PRO A 131 12.30 6.46 11.68
C PRO A 131 12.83 5.26 12.49
N GLU A 132 11.96 4.54 13.20
CA GLU A 132 12.31 3.46 14.14
C GLU A 132 11.77 2.08 13.73
N ASP A 133 11.10 1.97 12.58
CA ASP A 133 10.42 0.74 12.13
C ASP A 133 10.93 0.35 10.73
N PRO A 134 10.73 -0.90 10.28
CA PRO A 134 11.51 -1.61 9.25
C PRO A 134 11.77 -0.84 7.95
N PRO A 135 12.77 -1.26 7.13
CA PRO A 135 13.14 -0.53 5.93
C PRO A 135 11.90 -0.25 5.09
N ASN A 136 11.81 1.00 4.64
CA ASN A 136 10.69 1.58 3.95
C ASN A 136 10.09 0.56 2.95
N LEU A 137 8.77 0.39 2.92
CA LEU A 137 8.09 -0.52 1.97
C LEU A 137 8.54 -0.28 0.51
N TYR A 138 8.98 0.93 0.20
CA TYR A 138 9.56 1.31 -1.08
C TYR A 138 11.02 0.86 -1.28
N ASP A 139 11.86 0.94 -0.23
CA ASP A 139 13.20 0.32 -0.24
C ASP A 139 13.09 -1.18 -0.44
N GLU A 140 12.07 -1.82 0.14
CA GLU A 140 11.81 -3.24 -0.10
C GLU A 140 11.43 -3.52 -1.56
N GLY A 141 10.69 -2.62 -2.23
CA GLY A 141 10.36 -2.76 -3.65
C GLY A 141 11.59 -2.68 -4.55
N ILE A 142 12.44 -1.67 -4.35
CA ILE A 142 13.69 -1.52 -5.11
C ILE A 142 14.63 -2.69 -4.84
N GLN A 143 14.79 -3.11 -3.58
CA GLN A 143 15.57 -4.29 -3.21
C GLN A 143 15.00 -5.56 -3.85
N THR A 144 13.67 -5.71 -3.90
CA THR A 144 13.01 -6.86 -4.52
C THR A 144 13.33 -6.97 -6.02
N GLU A 145 13.34 -5.86 -6.76
CA GLU A 145 13.68 -5.87 -8.19
C GLU A 145 15.12 -6.33 -8.43
N TRP A 146 16.06 -5.87 -7.60
CA TRP A 146 17.46 -6.33 -7.66
C TRP A 146 17.60 -7.80 -7.28
N GLU A 147 16.91 -8.25 -6.22
CA GLU A 147 16.90 -9.65 -5.78
C GLU A 147 16.28 -10.59 -6.84
N LEU A 148 15.20 -10.17 -7.50
CA LEU A 148 14.56 -10.91 -8.60
C LEU A 148 15.49 -11.00 -9.80
N THR A 149 16.15 -9.90 -10.18
CA THR A 149 17.12 -9.85 -11.27
C THR A 149 18.28 -10.80 -10.98
N TYR A 150 18.85 -10.73 -9.78
CA TYR A 150 19.95 -11.59 -9.33
C TYR A 150 19.59 -13.09 -9.43
N ILE A 151 18.42 -13.50 -8.95
CA ILE A 151 17.98 -14.90 -9.07
C ILE A 151 17.76 -15.30 -10.53
N THR A 152 17.19 -14.41 -11.33
CA THR A 152 16.86 -14.69 -12.74
C THR A 152 18.12 -14.90 -13.55
N GLU A 153 19.08 -13.98 -13.47
CA GLU A 153 20.40 -14.11 -14.12
C GLU A 153 21.11 -15.38 -13.69
N ARG A 154 21.07 -15.72 -12.40
CA ARG A 154 21.69 -16.93 -11.87
C ARG A 154 21.02 -18.21 -12.35
N LYS A 155 19.70 -18.22 -12.48
CA LYS A 155 18.95 -19.35 -13.05
C LYS A 155 19.26 -19.53 -14.53
N LEU A 156 19.41 -18.43 -15.28
CA LEU A 156 19.82 -18.45 -16.68
C LEU A 156 21.26 -18.97 -16.82
N GLY A 157 22.21 -18.44 -16.04
CA GLY A 157 23.61 -18.89 -16.05
C GLY A 157 23.77 -20.35 -15.62
N LYS A 158 22.96 -20.86 -14.68
CA LYS A 158 22.94 -22.29 -14.33
C LYS A 158 22.44 -23.17 -15.48
N ARG A 159 21.44 -22.71 -16.24
CA ARG A 159 20.91 -23.43 -17.41
C ARG A 159 21.90 -23.47 -18.57
N GLU A 160 22.71 -22.43 -18.75
CA GLU A 160 23.75 -22.40 -19.78
C GLU A 160 24.95 -23.32 -19.47
N MET A 161 25.20 -23.61 -18.19
CA MET A 161 26.26 -24.54 -17.77
C MET A 161 25.79 -26.02 -17.69
N GLU A 162 24.51 -26.30 -17.85
CA GLU A 162 23.97 -27.66 -17.93
C GLU A 162 23.88 -28.06 -19.42
N PRO A 163 24.68 -29.04 -19.90
CA PRO A 163 24.56 -29.49 -21.29
C PRO A 163 23.16 -30.09 -21.52
N PRO A 164 22.55 -29.87 -22.70
CA PRO A 164 21.27 -30.46 -23.03
C PRO A 164 21.40 -31.99 -22.99
N ASN A 165 20.56 -32.64 -22.17
CA ASN A 165 20.35 -34.10 -22.21
C ASN A 165 19.61 -34.50 -23.48
#